data_AF-A0A0R3UEF5-F1
#
_entry.id   AF-A0A0R3UEF5-F1
#
_cell.length_a   1.000
_cell.length_b   1.000
_cell.length_c   1.000
_cell.angle_alpha   90.00
_cell.angle_beta   90.00
_cell.angle_gamma   90.00
#
_symmetry.space_group_name_H-M   'P 1'
#
loop_
_entity.id
_entity.type
_entity.pdbx_description
1 polymer ?
#
loop_
_entity_poly.entity_id
_entity_poly.type
_entity_poly.pdbx_seq_one_letter_code
_entity_poly.pdbx_strand_id
1 'polypeptide(L)'
;MGYELSLTVVTIFWALVGFGSPLVIPKGPNRSLIQTMIVMTSFCCYLFWLIVFVAQLNPLYGPQIQNSTIRIIRKEWPVRDCPLYYCLKACCIGPLLTAVARDTSCCL
;
A
#
# COMPACT_ATOMS: atom_id res chain seq x y z
N MET A 1 7.53 12.44 5.64
CA MET A 1 7.66 11.55 4.48
C MET A 1 6.30 10.93 4.22
N GLY A 2 5.70 11.07 3.04
CA GLY A 2 4.34 10.59 2.77
C GLY A 2 3.88 9.18 3.15
N TYR A 3 4.79 8.23 3.40
CA TYR A 3 4.40 6.87 3.74
C TYR A 3 3.82 6.80 5.16
N GLU A 4 4.14 7.81 5.98
CA GLU A 4 3.65 7.99 7.34
C GLU A 4 2.13 8.00 7.39
N LEU A 5 1.47 8.68 6.44
CA LEU A 5 0.01 8.75 6.39
C LEU A 5 -0.61 7.36 6.20
N SER A 6 -0.10 6.59 5.24
CA SER A 6 -0.62 5.24 4.95
C SER A 6 -0.36 4.27 6.10
N LEU A 7 0.84 4.31 6.70
CA LEU A 7 1.19 3.49 7.85
C LEU A 7 0.29 3.78 9.05
N THR A 8 0.10 5.05 9.42
CA THR A 8 -0.71 5.44 10.58
C THR A 8 -2.19 5.11 10.41
N VAL A 9 -2.76 5.35 9.23
CA VAL A 9 -4.19 5.06 9.00
C VAL A 9 -4.48 3.57 9.06
N VAL A 10 -3.65 2.74 8.41
CA VAL A 10 -3.90 1.30 8.32
C VAL A 10 -3.61 0.58 9.64
N THR A 11 -2.57 1.01 10.38
CA THR A 11 -2.29 0.51 11.73
C THR A 11 -3.45 0.78 12.70
N ILE A 12 -3.96 2.00 12.73
CA ILE A 12 -5.08 2.36 13.61
C ILE A 12 -6.33 1.56 13.24
N PHE A 13 -6.65 1.44 11.94
CA PHE A 13 -7.79 0.66 11.48
C PHE A 13 -7.74 -0.80 11.98
N TRP A 14 -6.64 -1.51 11.73
CA TRP A 14 -6.52 -2.91 12.14
C TRP A 14 -6.34 -3.09 13.65
N ALA A 15 -5.72 -2.14 14.35
CA ALA A 15 -5.64 -2.16 15.80
C ALA A 15 -7.04 -2.03 16.43
N LEU A 16 -7.90 -1.14 15.90
CA LEU A 16 -9.28 -1.01 16.35
C LEU A 16 -10.11 -2.26 16.04
N VAL A 17 -9.91 -2.91 14.90
CA VAL A 17 -10.60 -4.17 14.57
C VAL A 17 -10.16 -5.30 15.50
N GLY A 18 -8.86 -5.47 15.73
CA GLY A 18 -8.32 -6.52 16.59
C GLY A 18 -8.66 -6.33 18.07
N PHE A 19 -8.57 -5.09 18.57
CA PHE A 19 -8.75 -4.78 20.00
C PHE A 19 -10.19 -4.38 20.35
N GLY A 20 -10.95 -3.85 19.40
CA GLY A 20 -12.36 -3.47 19.57
C GLY A 20 -13.32 -4.65 19.41
N SER A 21 -12.99 -5.64 18.57
CA SER A 21 -13.86 -6.81 18.36
C SER A 21 -14.23 -7.58 19.64
N PRO A 22 -13.33 -7.80 20.63
CA PRO A 22 -13.69 -8.53 21.85
C PRO A 22 -14.73 -7.83 22.73
N LEU A 23 -14.90 -6.51 22.57
CA LEU A 23 -15.84 -5.68 23.34
C LEU A 23 -17.24 -5.63 22.73
N VAL A 24 -17.35 -5.72 21.40
CA VAL A 24 -18.61 -5.58 20.67
C VAL A 24 -19.39 -6.91 20.56
N ILE A 25 -18.72 -8.06 20.77
CA ILE A 25 -19.35 -9.37 20.58
C ILE A 25 -20.24 -9.75 21.78
N PRO A 26 -21.56 -9.96 21.57
CA PRO A 26 -22.50 -10.35 22.62
C PRO A 26 -22.21 -11.75 23.16
N LYS A 27 -22.70 -12.03 24.37
CA LYS A 27 -22.49 -13.32 25.03
C LYS A 27 -23.29 -14.40 24.32
N GLY A 28 -22.61 -15.41 23.79
CA GLY A 28 -23.22 -16.58 23.14
C GLY A 28 -22.36 -17.84 23.33
N PRO A 29 -22.90 -19.04 23.00
CA PRO A 29 -22.23 -20.32 23.24
C PRO A 29 -20.85 -20.44 22.57
N ASN A 30 -20.67 -19.80 21.40
CA ASN A 30 -19.46 -19.87 20.58
C ASN A 30 -18.64 -18.56 20.60
N ARG A 31 -18.75 -17.76 21.69
CA ARG A 31 -18.15 -16.43 21.77
C ARG A 31 -16.62 -16.44 21.56
N SER A 32 -15.94 -17.38 22.21
CA SER A 32 -14.47 -17.49 22.15
C SER A 32 -13.98 -17.81 20.74
N LEU A 33 -14.68 -18.68 20.02
CA LEU A 33 -14.35 -19.04 18.63
C LEU A 33 -14.48 -17.82 17.70
N ILE A 34 -15.57 -17.06 17.82
CA ILE A 34 -15.78 -15.88 16.98
C ILE A 34 -14.71 -14.82 17.28
N GLN A 35 -14.36 -14.63 18.55
CA GLN A 35 -13.31 -13.70 18.97
C GLN A 35 -11.94 -14.08 18.40
N THR A 36 -11.55 -15.34 18.51
CA THR A 36 -10.23 -15.78 18.02
C THR A 36 -10.14 -15.73 16.50
N MET A 37 -11.21 -16.06 15.78
CA MET A 37 -11.24 -15.95 14.32
C MET A 37 -11.06 -14.50 13.85
N ILE A 38 -11.74 -13.54 14.49
CA ILE A 38 -11.62 -12.12 14.13
C ILE A 38 -10.24 -11.56 14.48
N VAL A 39 -9.72 -11.87 15.67
CA VAL A 39 -8.38 -11.41 16.11
C VAL A 39 -7.27 -11.98 15.21
N MET A 40 -7.31 -13.28 14.91
CA MET A 40 -6.31 -13.91 14.03
C MET A 40 -6.39 -13.39 12.59
N THR A 41 -7.60 -13.17 12.07
CA THR A 41 -7.79 -12.58 10.74
C THR A 41 -7.22 -11.16 10.71
N SER A 42 -7.54 -10.34 11.71
CA SER A 42 -7.03 -8.97 11.83
C SER A 42 -5.50 -8.93 11.84
N PHE A 43 -4.86 -9.86 12.55
CA PHE A 43 -3.41 -9.97 12.60
C PHE A 43 -2.81 -10.39 11.25
N CYS A 44 -3.38 -11.43 10.62
CA CYS A 44 -2.93 -11.93 9.32
C CYS A 44 -3.06 -10.85 8.22
N CYS A 45 -4.20 -10.15 8.17
CA CYS A 45 -4.43 -9.10 7.19
C CYS A 45 -3.50 -7.89 7.38
N TYR A 46 -3.22 -7.52 8.64
CA TYR A 46 -2.25 -6.46 8.94
C TYR A 46 -0.82 -6.85 8.53
N LEU A 47 -0.38 -8.08 8.85
CA LEU A 47 0.94 -8.57 8.45
C LEU A 47 1.09 -8.67 6.93
N PHE A 48 0.08 -9.23 6.24
CA PHE A 48 0.08 -9.31 4.78
C PHE A 48 0.25 -7.92 4.16
N TRP A 49 -0.54 -6.94 4.62
CA TRP A 49 -0.45 -5.56 4.15
C TRP A 49 0.92 -4.94 4.43
N LEU A 50 1.46 -5.13 5.63
CA LEU A 50 2.76 -4.56 6.02
C LEU A 50 3.89 -5.13 5.17
N ILE A 51 3.90 -6.45 4.94
CA ILE A 51 4.95 -7.11 4.15
C ILE A 51 4.94 -6.60 2.71
N VAL A 52 3.77 -6.53 2.05
CA VAL A 52 3.71 -6.03 0.66
C VAL A 52 4.05 -4.55 0.57
N PHE A 53 3.73 -3.77 1.60
CA PHE A 53 4.11 -2.36 1.69
C PHE A 53 5.62 -2.19 1.79
N VAL A 54 6.27 -2.91 2.71
CA VAL A 54 7.72 -2.82 2.93
C VAL A 54 8.50 -3.36 1.74
N ALA A 55 8.00 -4.40 1.06
CA ALA A 55 8.64 -4.97 -0.12
C ALA A 55 8.81 -3.95 -1.27
N GLN A 56 7.98 -2.90 -1.30
CA GLN A 56 8.03 -1.87 -2.35
C GLN A 56 8.85 -0.63 -1.96
N LEU A 57 9.30 -0.50 -0.70
CA LEU A 57 10.01 0.70 -0.24
C LEU A 57 11.41 0.84 -0.88
N ASN A 58 12.09 -0.28 -1.10
CA ASN A 58 13.41 -0.33 -1.75
C ASN A 58 13.39 -1.36 -2.89
N PRO A 59 12.78 -1.03 -4.05
CA PRO A 59 12.70 -1.96 -5.16
C PRO A 59 14.09 -2.19 -5.77
N LEU A 60 14.45 -3.46 -5.97
CA LEU A 60 15.71 -3.86 -6.62
C LEU A 60 15.58 -3.96 -8.14
N TYR A 61 14.36 -4.08 -8.67
CA TYR A 61 14.08 -4.26 -10.10
C TYR A 61 12.88 -3.41 -10.55
N GLY A 62 13.02 -2.80 -11.73
CA GLY A 62 11.96 -2.09 -12.44
C GLY A 62 11.18 -3.00 -13.41
N PRO A 63 9.97 -2.60 -13.83
CA PRO A 63 9.16 -3.35 -14.78
C PRO A 63 9.80 -3.37 -16.18
N GLN A 64 9.93 -4.55 -16.80
CA GLN A 64 10.45 -4.71 -18.16
C GLN A 64 9.30 -4.63 -19.17
N ILE A 65 9.18 -3.50 -19.88
CA ILE A 65 8.03 -3.21 -20.77
C ILE A 65 8.51 -2.92 -22.20
N GLN A 66 7.78 -3.41 -23.20
CA GLN A 66 8.05 -3.15 -24.62
C GLN A 66 7.73 -1.70 -25.03
N ASN A 67 8.50 -1.18 -25.99
CA ASN A 67 8.40 0.20 -26.45
C ASN A 67 7.00 0.60 -27.00
N SER A 68 6.25 -0.35 -27.56
CA SER A 68 4.87 -0.13 -28.01
C SER A 68 3.95 0.19 -26.83
N THR A 69 4.04 -0.57 -25.75
CA THR A 69 3.25 -0.39 -24.52
C THR A 69 3.61 0.91 -23.80
N ILE A 70 4.89 1.30 -23.77
CA ILE A 70 5.33 2.58 -23.18
C ILE A 70 4.65 3.77 -23.89
N ARG A 71 4.51 3.71 -25.22
CA ARG A 71 3.84 4.77 -26.00
C ARG A 71 2.36 4.87 -25.67
N ILE A 72 1.70 3.75 -25.39
CA ILE A 72 0.28 3.72 -24.99
C ILE A 72 0.15 4.32 -23.59
N ILE A 73 0.96 3.86 -22.63
CA ILE A 73 0.93 4.35 -21.25
C ILE A 73 1.11 5.87 -21.20
N ARG A 74 2.07 6.42 -21.97
CA ARG A 74 2.32 7.86 -22.03
C ARG A 74 1.12 8.66 -22.56
N LYS A 75 0.32 8.08 -23.46
CA LYS A 75 -0.89 8.72 -24.00
C LYS A 75 -2.05 8.69 -23.02
N GLU A 76 -2.28 7.55 -22.37
CA GLU A 76 -3.41 7.36 -21.44
C GLU A 76 -3.17 8.04 -20.09
N TRP A 77 -1.92 8.11 -19.66
CA TRP A 77 -1.51 8.70 -18.39
C TRP A 77 -0.53 9.86 -18.63
N PRO A 78 -1.02 11.01 -19.14
CA PRO A 78 -0.17 12.18 -19.33
C PRO A 78 0.30 12.68 -17.97
N VAL A 79 1.59 12.46 -17.68
CA VAL A 79 2.25 13.08 -16.53
C VAL A 79 2.22 14.59 -16.73
N ARG A 80 1.45 15.31 -15.92
CA ARG A 80 1.56 16.77 -15.86
C ARG A 80 2.96 17.10 -15.36
N ASP A 81 3.77 17.75 -16.19
CA ASP A 81 5.10 18.23 -15.83
C ASP A 81 5.00 19.06 -14.54
N CYS A 82 5.43 18.47 -13.42
CA CYS A 82 5.58 19.17 -12.17
C CYS A 82 7.09 19.40 -11.99
N PRO A 83 7.53 20.64 -11.70
CA PRO A 83 8.95 20.94 -11.54
C PRO A 83 9.55 20.07 -10.44
N LEU A 84 10.76 19.58 -10.70
CA LEU A 84 11.67 18.65 -9.97
C LEU A 84 11.47 18.44 -8.45
N TYR A 85 10.85 19.37 -7.73
CA TYR A 85 10.54 19.35 -6.30
C TYR A 85 9.39 18.39 -5.89
N TYR A 86 8.40 18.14 -6.75
CA TYR A 86 7.26 17.25 -6.42
C TYR A 86 7.52 15.75 -6.67
N CYS A 87 8.53 15.39 -7.48
CA CYS A 87 8.96 13.99 -7.67
C CYS A 87 9.55 13.38 -6.38
N LEU A 88 10.27 14.18 -5.58
CA LEU A 88 10.84 13.70 -4.32
C LEU A 88 9.75 13.41 -3.26
N LYS A 89 8.68 14.21 -3.26
CA LYS A 89 7.58 14.08 -2.28
C LYS A 89 6.57 12.98 -2.64
N ALA A 90 6.40 12.69 -3.93
CA ALA A 90 5.54 11.60 -4.43
C ALA A 90 6.11 10.19 -4.20
N CYS A 91 7.42 10.08 -3.92
CA CYS A 91 8.07 8.82 -3.57
C CYS A 91 7.55 8.23 -2.23
N CYS A 92 6.95 9.06 -1.37
CA CYS A 92 6.54 8.63 -0.05
C CYS A 92 5.02 8.42 0.12
N ILE A 93 4.11 9.24 -0.44
CA ILE A 93 2.64 9.00 -0.30
C ILE A 93 2.17 8.07 -1.43
N GLY A 94 1.93 6.78 -1.16
CA GLY A 94 0.95 5.96 -1.90
C GLY A 94 1.48 4.78 -2.76
N PRO A 95 1.19 3.51 -2.39
CA PRO A 95 1.74 2.30 -2.99
C PRO A 95 0.87 1.63 -4.09
N LEU A 96 0.06 2.35 -4.87
CA LEU A 96 -0.78 1.68 -5.90
C LEU A 96 -0.75 2.29 -7.31
N LEU A 97 -0.08 3.43 -7.52
CA LEU A 97 -0.07 4.13 -8.82
C LEU A 97 1.34 4.48 -9.35
N THR A 98 2.41 4.23 -8.60
CA THR A 98 3.77 4.67 -8.94
C THR A 98 4.69 3.59 -9.49
N ALA A 99 4.20 2.35 -9.65
CA ALA A 99 4.95 1.28 -10.33
C ALA A 99 5.21 1.57 -11.83
N VAL A 100 4.64 2.64 -12.39
CA VAL A 100 4.80 3.02 -13.81
C VAL A 100 5.86 4.10 -14.04
N ALA A 101 6.39 4.76 -13.01
CA ALA A 101 7.17 6.00 -13.21
C ALA A 101 8.63 5.99 -12.70
N ARG A 102 9.17 4.85 -12.25
CA ARG A 102 10.56 4.77 -11.74
C ARG A 102 11.53 4.06 -12.71
N ASP A 103 11.44 4.37 -13.99
CA ASP A 103 12.54 4.16 -14.95
C ASP A 103 12.55 5.28 -15.99
N THR A 104 12.90 6.49 -15.56
CA THR A 104 13.36 7.55 -16.47
C THR A 104 14.78 7.96 -16.10
N SER A 105 15.68 6.97 -16.11
CA SER A 105 17.10 7.22 -16.41
C SER A 105 17.41 7.13 -17.91
N CYS A 106 16.45 6.77 -18.79
CA CYS A 106 16.67 6.75 -20.24
C CYS A 106 15.73 7.73 -20.96
N CYS A 107 15.89 9.03 -20.67
CA CYS A 107 15.78 10.04 -21.72
C CYS A 107 17.16 10.23 -22.40
N LEU A 108 17.82 9.13 -22.78
CA LEU A 108 18.81 9.00 -23.86
C LEU A 108 19.12 7.51 -24.06
#